data_AF-A0A4Y2KXG6-F1
#
_entry.id   AF-A0A4Y2KXG6-F1
#
_cell.length_a   1.000
_cell.length_b   1.000
_cell.length_c   1.000
_cell.angle_alpha   90.00
_cell.angle_beta   90.00
_cell.angle_gamma   90.00
#
_symmetry.space_group_name_H-M   'P 1'
#
loop_
_entity.id
_entity.type
_entity.pdbx_description
1 polymer ?
#
loop_
_entity_poly.entity_id
_entity_poly.type
_entity_poly.pdbx_seq_one_letter_code
_entity_poly.pdbx_strand_id
1 'polypeptide(L)' 'MGDLPEDRVNPNFVFNSVGIDFAGPFYIKTKLRKRDPPTKIYVCIIICLSTKAIHLELVSDLSSEALIAALKRFMARR' A
#
# COMPACT_ATOMS: atom_id res chain seq x y z
N MET A 1 -0.58 -7.32 -28.11
CA MET A 1 -0.21 -7.24 -26.68
C MET A 1 0.91 -6.23 -26.58
N GLY A 2 0.80 -5.25 -25.67
CA GLY A 2 1.87 -4.27 -25.46
C GLY A 2 2.99 -4.83 -24.59
N ASP A 3 4.19 -4.30 -24.75
CA ASP A 3 5.34 -4.70 -23.96
C ASP A 3 5.17 -4.36 -22.48
N LEU A 4 5.65 -5.25 -21.62
CA LEU A 4 5.65 -5.03 -20.18
C LEU A 4 6.82 -4.11 -19.80
N PRO A 5 6.70 -3.30 -18.73
CA PRO A 5 7.83 -2.55 -18.20
C PRO A 5 8.99 -3.49 -17.85
N GLU A 6 10.22 -3.03 -18.09
CA GLU A 6 11.44 -3.80 -17.81
C GLU A 6 11.48 -4.33 -16.36
N ASP A 7 10.99 -3.53 -15.41
CA ASP A 7 10.88 -3.89 -14.00
C ASP A 7 10.01 -5.14 -13.71
N ARG A 8 9.15 -5.54 -14.65
CA ARG A 8 8.30 -6.74 -14.53
C ARG A 8 8.85 -7.98 -15.21
N VAL A 9 9.87 -7.82 -16.06
CA VAL A 9 10.43 -8.91 -16.88
C VAL A 9 11.86 -9.23 -16.50
N ASN A 10 12.61 -8.25 -15.98
CA ASN A 10 13.99 -8.42 -15.54
C ASN A 10 14.05 -8.70 -14.03
N PRO A 11 14.76 -9.76 -13.60
CA PRO A 11 14.99 -10.01 -12.19
C PRO A 11 15.75 -8.83 -11.56
N ASN A 12 15.25 -8.35 -10.42
CA ASN A 12 15.88 -7.30 -9.62
C ASN A 12 15.67 -7.58 -8.12
N PHE A 13 16.42 -6.89 -7.26
CA PHE A 13 16.24 -6.94 -5.82
C PHE A 13 14.78 -6.67 -5.42
N VAL A 14 14.33 -7.38 -4.40
CA VAL A 14 12.94 -7.29 -3.93
C VAL A 14 12.64 -5.85 -3.49
N PHE A 15 11.54 -5.32 -4.01
CA PHE A 15 11.06 -3.95 -3.75
C PHE A 15 12.00 -2.82 -4.20
N ASN A 16 12.95 -3.08 -5.09
CA ASN A 16 13.74 -2.03 -5.74
C ASN A 16 12.87 -1.15 -6.65
N SER A 17 11.94 -1.77 -7.37
CA SER A 17 10.91 -1.10 -8.16
C SER A 17 9.54 -1.52 -7.65
N VAL A 18 8.71 -0.55 -7.28
CA VAL A 18 7.37 -0.79 -6.72
C VAL A 18 6.29 0.00 -7.46
N GLY A 19 5.14 -0.63 -7.66
CA GLY A 19 3.89 0.06 -7.99
C GLY A 19 3.13 0.40 -6.72
N ILE A 20 2.46 1.55 -6.70
CA ILE A 20 1.66 2.00 -5.56
C ILE A 20 0.24 2.30 -6.04
N ASP A 21 -0.75 1.84 -5.30
CA ASP A 21 -2.16 2.15 -5.53
C ASP A 21 -2.92 2.26 -4.19
N PHE A 22 -4.13 2.80 -4.22
CA PHE A 22 -5.00 2.86 -3.04
C PHE A 22 -6.32 2.13 -3.28
N ALA A 23 -6.74 1.35 -2.28
CA ALA A 23 -8.07 0.76 -2.23
C ALA A 23 -8.92 1.38 -1.12
N GLY A 24 -10.21 1.56 -1.40
CA GLY A 24 -11.18 2.02 -0.41
C GLY A 24 -12.30 2.87 -1.01
N PRO A 25 -13.11 3.53 -0.17
CA PRO A 25 -12.99 3.56 1.29
C PRO A 25 -13.47 2.27 1.96
N PHE A 26 -12.78 1.85 3.02
CA PHE A 26 -13.25 0.80 3.92
C PHE A 26 -13.65 1.39 5.26
N TYR A 27 -14.51 0.68 5.98
CA TYR A 27 -14.96 1.05 7.31
C TYR A 27 -14.53 -0.04 8.30
N ILE A 28 -13.57 0.28 9.16
CA ILE A 28 -13.04 -0.67 10.15
C ILE A 28 -13.54 -0.33 11.56
N LYS A 29 -13.67 -1.36 12.39
CA LYS A 29 -13.93 -1.19 13.82
C LYS A 29 -12.60 -0.90 14.54
N THR A 30 -12.44 0.31 15.02
CA THR A 30 -11.21 0.82 15.66
C THR A 30 -11.18 0.63 17.18
N LYS A 31 -12.29 0.26 17.83
CA LYS A 31 -12.37 0.13 19.30
C LYS A 31 -13.19 -1.07 19.79
N LEU A 32 -12.83 -1.56 20.98
CA LEU A 32 -13.42 -2.68 21.73
C LEU A 32 -14.91 -2.53 22.09
N ARG A 33 -15.46 -1.30 22.04
CA ARG A 33 -16.84 -1.03 22.50
C ARG A 33 -17.83 -1.05 21.33
N LYS A 34 -18.95 -1.75 21.52
CA LYS A 34 -20.00 -2.01 20.51
C LYS A 34 -20.65 -0.77 19.85
N ARG A 35 -20.46 0.45 20.40
CA ARG A 35 -21.21 1.66 19.98
C ARG A 35 -20.39 2.71 19.25
N ASP A 36 -19.08 2.53 19.08
CA ASP A 36 -18.29 3.52 18.35
C ASP A 36 -18.58 3.42 16.84
N PRO A 37 -18.73 4.57 16.13
CA PRO A 37 -18.91 4.55 14.69
C PRO A 37 -17.65 3.98 14.01
N PRO A 38 -17.82 3.22 12.92
CA PRO A 38 -16.68 2.64 12.22
C PRO A 38 -15.82 3.76 11.61
N THR A 39 -14.49 3.59 11.68
CA THR A 39 -13.55 4.56 11.12
C THR A 39 -13.35 4.28 9.63
N LYS A 40 -13.51 5.33 8.82
CA LYS A 40 -13.17 5.32 7.40
C LYS A 40 -11.65 5.25 7.24
N ILE A 41 -11.19 4.33 6.41
CA ILE A 41 -9.78 4.13 6.09
C ILE A 41 -9.59 3.81 4.61
N TYR A 42 -8.35 3.89 4.16
CA TYR A 42 -7.91 3.37 2.87
C TYR A 42 -6.75 2.38 3.08
N VAL A 43 -6.46 1.60 2.05
CA VAL A 43 -5.32 0.67 2.04
C VAL A 43 -4.36 1.14 0.97
N CYS A 44 -3.15 1.53 1.36
CA CYS A 44 -2.02 1.72 0.46
C CYS A 44 -1.48 0.33 0.06
N ILE A 45 -1.51 0.05 -1.23
CA ILE A 45 -1.07 -1.20 -1.84
C ILE A 45 0.28 -0.94 -2.49
N ILE A 46 1.33 -1.59 -1.99
CA ILE A 46 2.68 -1.47 -2.53
C ILE A 46 3.07 -2.83 -3.13
N ILE A 47 3.28 -2.87 -4.44
CA ILE A 47 3.53 -4.11 -5.19
C ILE A 47 4.98 -4.09 -5.69
N CYS A 48 5.76 -5.09 -5.35
CA CYS A 48 7.08 -5.29 -5.98
C CYS A 48 6.90 -5.70 -7.44
N LEU A 49 7.48 -4.96 -8.38
CA LEU A 49 7.33 -5.23 -9.81
C LEU A 49 8.11 -6.47 -10.26
N SER A 50 9.24 -6.76 -9.61
CA SER A 50 10.09 -7.94 -9.88
C SER A 50 9.43 -9.26 -9.43
N THR A 51 8.81 -9.29 -8.23
CA THR A 51 8.31 -10.55 -7.62
C THR A 51 6.80 -10.63 -7.47
N LYS A 52 6.07 -9.54 -7.71
CA LYS A 52 4.63 -9.39 -7.43
C LYS A 52 4.27 -9.53 -5.94
N ALA A 53 5.25 -9.47 -5.03
CA ALA A 53 4.98 -9.43 -3.60
C ALA A 53 4.23 -8.14 -3.21
N ILE A 54 3.20 -8.27 -2.38
CA ILE A 54 2.32 -7.16 -2.01
C ILE A 54 2.51 -6.82 -0.52
N HIS A 55 2.73 -5.54 -0.24
CA HIS A 55 2.66 -4.96 1.09
C HIS A 55 1.40 -4.10 1.19
N LEU A 56 0.56 -4.38 2.19
CA LEU A 56 -0.67 -3.64 2.45
C LEU A 56 -0.50 -2.82 3.72
N GLU A 57 -0.78 -1.52 3.62
CA GLU A 57 -0.67 -0.61 4.74
C GLU A 57 -1.93 0.24 4.90
N LEU A 58 -2.44 0.31 6.13
CA LEU A 58 -3.60 1.14 6.43
C LEU A 58 -3.21 2.62 6.46
N VAL A 59 -4.03 3.46 5.85
CA VAL A 59 -3.91 4.92 5.84
C VAL A 59 -5.25 5.57 6.20
N SER A 60 -5.18 6.78 6.77
CA SER A 60 -6.36 7.54 7.20
C SER A 60 -7.16 8.10 6.02
N ASP A 61 -6.48 8.50 4.95
CA ASP A 61 -7.02 9.26 3.83
C ASP A 61 -6.16 9.09 2.58
N LEU A 62 -6.55 9.75 1.49
CA LEU A 62 -5.87 9.75 0.19
C LEU A 62 -4.93 10.96 0.01
N SER A 63 -4.47 11.57 1.11
CA SER A 63 -3.53 12.69 1.04
C SER A 63 -2.12 12.24 0.69
N SER A 64 -1.33 13.16 0.12
CA SER A 64 0.09 12.94 -0.13
C SER A 64 0.87 12.70 1.17
N GLU A 65 0.48 13.37 2.25
CA GLU A 65 1.08 13.23 3.57
C GLU A 65 0.90 11.80 4.10
N ALA A 66 -0.31 11.24 3.97
CA ALA A 66 -0.59 9.86 4.35
C ALA A 66 0.22 8.85 3.52
N LEU A 67 0.37 9.09 2.21
CA LEU A 67 1.21 8.28 1.33
C LEU A 67 2.69 8.33 1.74
N ILE A 68 3.25 9.52 1.93
CA ILE A 68 4.65 9.70 2.33
C ILE A 68 4.90 9.00 3.67
N ALA A 69 3.96 9.11 4.62
CA ALA A 69 4.06 8.44 5.90
C ALA A 69 4.03 6.91 5.77
N ALA A 70 3.17 6.35 4.91
CA ALA A 70 3.15 4.93 4.60
C ALA A 70 4.46 4.47 3.94
N LEU A 71 4.96 5.20 2.94
CA LEU A 71 6.22 4.88 2.27
C LEU A 71 7.41 4.88 3.24
N LYS A 72 7.49 5.87 4.14
CA LYS A 72 8.52 5.90 5.18
C LYS A 72 8.46 4.68 6.10
N ARG A 73 7.26 4.25 6.50
CA ARG A 73 7.07 3.04 7.34
C ARG A 73 7.40 1.76 6.57
N PHE A 74 7.04 1.68 5.31
CA PHE A 74 7.41 0.58 4.43
C PHE A 74 8.93 0.45 4.28
N MET A 75 9.62 1.55 3.97
CA MET A 75 11.07 1.58 3.84
C MET A 75 11.79 1.30 5.16
N ALA A 76 11.31 1.84 6.29
CA ALA A 76 11.96 1.61 7.60
C ALA A 76 11.87 0.16 8.11
N ARG A 77 10.95 -0.66 7.57
CA ARG A 77 10.86 -2.09 7.88
C ARG A 77 11.80 -2.95 7.02
N ARG A 78 12.46 -2.36 6.02
CA ARG A 78 13.40 -3.02 5.11
C ARG A 78 14.80 -2.44 5.25
#